data_AF-Q0PWU3-F1
#
_entry.id   AF-Q0PWU3-F1
#
_cell.length_a   1.000
_cell.length_b   1.000
_cell.length_c   1.000
_cell.angle_alpha   90.00
_cell.angle_beta   90.00
_cell.angle_gamma   90.00
#
_symmetry.space_group_name_H-M   'P 1'
#
loop_
_entity.id
_entity.type
_entity.pdbx_description
1 polymer ?
#
loop_
_entity_poly.entity_id
_entity_poly.type
_entity_poly.pdbx_seq_one_letter_code
_entity_poly.pdbx_strand_id
1 'polypeptide(L)'
;PPANMDMFYKRGDFDWRSLDAEWSNENLKSYDEKTFCKDPKHFHTIAFQIRMLQLRFSVYVDALAHMLSTGQGAIVQRCPFSDFIFIEAMDKCGYITKRHKDIYYEITRFTLPPLFKPHLVIYLDIPVSKVKENVKKRNNPWEVNSPIFNDKYLHEIEDLYKNNYLPQISDSSELLVYDWSDGGDPEVVVEDIERIDFDHYDHFSNKMREWRQLTTKEWNNLRMLYADEKSDLMTAFNTVERYDCPELAYTGDDMMEIEEKLSKTPEFYYTKGFNPVKDNVWWKTNTDPKDRNIHMW
;
A
#
# COMPACT_ATOMS: atom_id res chain seq x y z
N PRO A 1 9.31 3.00 -5.88
CA PRO A 1 8.49 4.23 -5.89
C PRO A 1 7.52 4.19 -4.71
N PRO A 2 7.11 5.34 -4.15
CA PRO A 2 6.14 5.36 -3.05
C PRO A 2 4.76 4.90 -3.56
N ALA A 3 4.07 4.06 -2.78
CA ALA A 3 2.70 3.68 -3.08
C ALA A 3 1.77 4.88 -2.87
N ASN A 4 1.13 5.35 -3.95
CA ASN A 4 0.21 6.47 -3.94
C ASN A 4 -1.02 6.20 -4.82
N MET A 5 -2.10 6.95 -4.62
CA MET A 5 -3.35 6.76 -5.38
C MET A 5 -3.20 7.04 -6.88
N ASP A 6 -2.13 7.74 -7.29
CA ASP A 6 -1.80 7.91 -8.72
C ASP A 6 -1.55 6.57 -9.40
N MET A 7 -1.00 5.56 -8.71
CA MET A 7 -0.86 4.20 -9.26
C MET A 7 -2.20 3.55 -9.60
N PHE A 8 -3.29 4.01 -9.00
CA PHE A 8 -4.63 3.51 -9.29
C PHE A 8 -5.37 4.37 -10.32
N TYR A 9 -5.37 5.69 -10.15
CA TYR A 9 -6.19 6.59 -10.96
C TYR A 9 -5.53 7.04 -12.27
N LYS A 10 -4.20 7.00 -12.37
CA LYS A 10 -3.49 7.43 -13.58
C LYS A 10 -3.08 6.25 -14.44
N ARG A 11 -3.32 6.37 -15.74
CA ARG A 11 -2.85 5.42 -16.74
C ARG A 11 -2.40 6.15 -18.00
N GLY A 12 -1.11 6.02 -18.30
CA GLY A 12 -0.49 6.82 -19.36
C GLY A 12 -0.65 8.30 -19.06
N ASP A 13 -1.27 9.02 -20.01
CA ASP A 13 -1.52 10.46 -19.90
C ASP A 13 -2.91 10.79 -19.29
N PHE A 14 -3.74 9.78 -19.02
CA PHE A 14 -5.10 9.96 -18.54
C PHE A 14 -5.17 9.82 -17.01
N ASP A 15 -5.86 10.76 -16.36
CA ASP A 15 -6.18 10.73 -14.93
C ASP A 15 -7.68 10.55 -14.77
N TRP A 16 -8.11 9.40 -14.21
CA TRP A 16 -9.53 9.09 -13.99
C TRP A 16 -10.23 10.18 -13.18
N ARG A 17 -9.53 10.88 -12.29
CA ARG A 17 -10.09 11.96 -11.47
C ARG A 17 -10.63 13.14 -12.29
N SER A 18 -10.20 13.31 -13.55
CA SER A 18 -10.76 14.35 -14.41
C SER A 18 -12.24 14.13 -14.72
N LEU A 19 -12.72 12.89 -14.60
CA LEU A 19 -14.12 12.52 -14.82
C LEU A 19 -15.01 12.77 -13.59
N ASP A 20 -14.46 13.26 -12.48
CA ASP A 20 -15.20 13.44 -11.22
C ASP A 20 -16.43 14.35 -11.33
N ALA A 21 -16.40 15.32 -12.25
CA ALA A 21 -17.52 16.22 -12.51
C ALA A 21 -18.62 15.57 -13.39
N GLU A 22 -18.30 14.49 -14.09
CA GLU A 22 -19.19 13.86 -15.06
C GLU A 22 -19.98 12.69 -14.45
N TRP A 23 -19.56 12.13 -13.32
CA TRP A 23 -20.23 11.00 -12.68
C TRP A 23 -21.66 11.32 -12.26
N SER A 24 -22.57 10.37 -12.51
CA SER A 24 -23.96 10.50 -12.09
C SER A 24 -24.12 10.44 -10.57
N ASN A 25 -23.32 9.60 -9.91
CA ASN A 25 -23.39 9.31 -8.48
C ASN A 25 -22.17 9.81 -7.72
N GLU A 26 -22.39 10.27 -6.48
CA GLU A 26 -21.32 10.68 -5.59
C GLU A 26 -20.39 9.53 -5.20
N ASN A 27 -20.92 8.30 -5.19
CA ASN A 27 -20.14 7.08 -4.92
C ASN A 27 -19.08 6.77 -5.98
N LEU A 28 -19.22 7.32 -7.19
CA LEU A 28 -18.29 7.10 -8.30
C LEU A 28 -17.13 8.09 -8.29
N LYS A 29 -17.22 9.16 -7.51
CA LYS A 29 -16.18 10.18 -7.45
C LYS A 29 -14.92 9.64 -6.81
N SER A 30 -13.78 10.11 -7.30
CA SER A 30 -12.49 9.72 -6.76
C SER A 30 -12.32 10.15 -5.30
N TYR A 31 -11.63 9.30 -4.53
CA TYR A 31 -11.33 9.58 -3.14
C TYR A 31 -9.85 9.29 -2.86
N ASP A 32 -9.07 10.37 -2.88
CA ASP A 32 -7.61 10.34 -2.69
C ASP A 32 -7.17 10.75 -1.29
N GLU A 33 -5.86 10.72 -1.05
CA GLU A 33 -5.25 11.32 0.13
C GLU A 33 -5.65 12.79 0.33
N LYS A 34 -5.85 13.55 -0.76
CA LYS A 34 -6.25 14.96 -0.73
C LYS A 34 -7.68 15.12 -0.25
N THR A 35 -8.59 14.25 -0.70
CA THR A 35 -10.00 14.27 -0.32
C THR A 35 -10.17 13.75 1.10
N PHE A 36 -9.43 12.70 1.48
CA PHE A 36 -9.32 12.24 2.86
C PHE A 36 -8.90 13.38 3.78
N CYS A 37 -7.83 14.10 3.44
CA CYS A 37 -7.40 15.25 4.22
C CYS A 37 -8.47 16.34 4.36
N LYS A 38 -9.49 16.44 3.50
CA LYS A 38 -10.58 17.42 3.63
C LYS A 38 -11.76 16.86 4.43
N ASP A 39 -12.15 15.62 4.14
CA ASP A 39 -13.28 14.94 4.77
C ASP A 39 -12.92 13.51 5.21
N PRO A 40 -12.39 13.32 6.44
CA PRO A 40 -12.06 12.00 6.99
C PRO A 40 -13.25 11.11 7.33
N LYS A 41 -14.47 11.65 7.35
CA LYS A 41 -15.68 10.90 7.71
C LYS A 41 -16.53 10.55 6.49
N HIS A 42 -15.95 10.72 5.30
CA HIS A 42 -16.59 10.40 4.06
C HIS A 42 -16.88 8.90 3.96
N PHE A 43 -17.91 8.56 3.20
CA PHE A 43 -18.36 7.18 2.96
C PHE A 43 -17.22 6.25 2.47
N HIS A 44 -16.38 6.75 1.55
CA HIS A 44 -15.25 5.98 0.98
C HIS A 44 -13.96 5.95 1.82
N THR A 45 -13.97 6.43 3.06
CA THR A 45 -12.76 6.43 3.91
C THR A 45 -12.17 5.02 4.06
N ILE A 46 -13.01 4.01 4.24
CA ILE A 46 -12.56 2.62 4.37
C ILE A 46 -12.07 2.05 3.04
N ALA A 47 -12.76 2.35 1.93
CA ALA A 47 -12.35 1.95 0.58
C ALA A 47 -10.95 2.50 0.24
N PHE A 48 -10.69 3.75 0.61
CA PHE A 48 -9.38 4.38 0.47
C PHE A 48 -8.29 3.68 1.26
N GLN A 49 -8.55 3.34 2.53
CA GLN A 49 -7.55 2.68 3.35
C GLN A 49 -7.24 1.26 2.85
N ILE A 50 -8.25 0.50 2.42
CA ILE A 50 -8.07 -0.81 1.79
C ILE A 50 -7.31 -0.67 0.46
N ARG A 51 -7.62 0.34 -0.34
CA ARG A 51 -6.87 0.64 -1.57
C ARG A 51 -5.40 0.93 -1.27
N MET A 52 -5.12 1.76 -0.27
CA MET A 52 -3.75 2.08 0.12
C MET A 52 -3.00 0.81 0.56
N LEU A 53 -3.66 -0.10 1.26
CA LEU A 53 -3.09 -1.42 1.58
C LEU A 53 -2.80 -2.22 0.30
N GLN A 54 -3.76 -2.34 -0.63
CA GLN A 54 -3.57 -3.03 -1.92
C GLN A 54 -2.38 -2.47 -2.70
N LEU A 55 -2.23 -1.14 -2.75
CA LEU A 55 -1.13 -0.49 -3.45
C LEU A 55 0.21 -0.75 -2.78
N ARG A 56 0.28 -0.65 -1.45
CA ARG A 56 1.50 -0.99 -0.68
C ARG A 56 1.85 -2.46 -0.84
N PHE A 57 0.86 -3.35 -0.84
CA PHE A 57 1.03 -4.77 -1.09
C PHE A 57 1.61 -5.01 -2.48
N SER A 58 1.03 -4.39 -3.52
CA SER A 58 1.51 -4.50 -4.90
C SER A 58 2.95 -4.05 -5.06
N VAL A 59 3.33 -2.89 -4.50
CA VAL A 59 4.72 -2.38 -4.52
C VAL A 59 5.66 -3.31 -3.74
N TYR A 60 5.19 -3.88 -2.64
CA TYR A 60 5.98 -4.80 -1.83
C TYR A 60 6.23 -6.14 -2.55
N VAL A 61 5.23 -6.69 -3.23
CA VAL A 61 5.38 -7.87 -4.09
C VAL A 61 6.37 -7.60 -5.22
N ASP A 62 6.30 -6.43 -5.86
CA ASP A 62 7.28 -6.05 -6.89
C ASP A 62 8.70 -5.97 -6.33
N ALA A 63 8.87 -5.46 -5.11
CA ALA A 63 10.15 -5.41 -4.42
C ALA A 63 10.70 -6.82 -4.12
N LEU A 64 9.85 -7.74 -3.65
CA LEU A 64 10.22 -9.14 -3.43
C LEU A 64 10.60 -9.84 -4.74
N ALA A 65 9.82 -9.64 -5.80
CA ALA A 65 10.10 -10.18 -7.13
C ALA A 65 11.43 -9.68 -7.70
N HIS A 66 11.70 -8.38 -7.55
CA HIS A 66 12.97 -7.75 -7.95
C HIS A 66 14.13 -8.37 -7.19
N MET A 67 14.03 -8.46 -5.86
CA MET A 67 15.09 -8.96 -5.01
C MET A 67 15.40 -10.44 -5.30
N LEU A 68 14.38 -11.30 -5.44
CA LEU A 68 14.56 -12.72 -5.76
C LEU A 68 15.04 -12.97 -7.21
N SER A 69 14.79 -12.05 -8.14
CA SER A 69 15.19 -12.20 -9.53
C SER A 69 16.58 -11.63 -9.83
N THR A 70 16.97 -10.55 -9.14
CA THR A 70 18.20 -9.80 -9.42
C THR A 70 19.28 -9.95 -8.34
N GLY A 71 18.89 -10.36 -7.12
CA GLY A 71 19.76 -10.35 -5.95
C GLY A 71 20.07 -8.95 -5.40
N GLN A 72 19.46 -7.89 -5.93
CA GLN A 72 19.65 -6.53 -5.44
C GLN A 72 18.66 -6.21 -4.32
N GLY A 73 19.14 -5.55 -3.26
CA GLY A 73 18.28 -5.04 -2.20
C GLY A 73 17.27 -4.01 -2.72
N ALA A 74 16.08 -3.97 -2.10
CA ALA A 74 15.03 -3.03 -2.44
C ALA A 74 14.58 -2.27 -1.18
N ILE A 75 14.49 -0.94 -1.29
CA ILE A 75 13.97 -0.07 -0.23
C ILE A 75 12.54 0.31 -0.57
N VAL A 76 11.62 0.04 0.36
CA VAL A 76 10.19 0.35 0.22
C VAL A 76 9.76 1.32 1.31
N GLN A 77 9.03 2.37 0.93
CA GLN A 77 8.45 3.30 1.89
C GLN A 77 7.20 2.69 2.53
N ARG A 78 7.29 2.36 3.83
CA ARG A 78 6.25 1.73 4.65
C ARG A 78 5.79 0.37 4.12
N CYS A 79 5.99 -0.69 4.90
CA CYS A 79 5.56 -2.03 4.51
C CYS A 79 4.05 -2.25 4.76
N PRO A 80 3.41 -3.22 4.07
CA PRO A 80 2.02 -3.62 4.33
C PRO A 80 1.75 -3.97 5.79
N PHE A 81 2.73 -4.58 6.48
CA PHE A 81 2.63 -4.94 7.90
C PHE A 81 2.48 -3.74 8.85
N SER A 82 2.82 -2.52 8.42
CA SER A 82 2.67 -1.30 9.21
C SER A 82 1.32 -0.60 8.98
N ASP A 83 0.51 -1.06 8.04
CA ASP A 83 -0.69 -0.34 7.60
C ASP A 83 -1.81 -0.33 8.65
N PHE A 84 -1.90 -1.37 9.49
CA PHE A 84 -2.97 -1.50 10.49
C PHE A 84 -2.98 -0.34 11.50
N ILE A 85 -1.85 0.33 11.69
CA ILE A 85 -1.70 1.49 12.57
C ILE A 85 -2.64 2.62 12.14
N PHE A 86 -2.82 2.82 10.83
CA PHE A 86 -3.73 3.85 10.33
C PHE A 86 -5.19 3.50 10.62
N ILE A 87 -5.59 2.23 10.42
CA ILE A 87 -6.94 1.76 10.76
C ILE A 87 -7.22 1.90 12.26
N GLU A 88 -6.28 1.49 13.11
CA GLU A 88 -6.39 1.61 14.56
C GLU A 88 -6.49 3.09 15.00
N ALA A 89 -5.66 3.97 14.42
CA ALA A 89 -5.73 5.40 14.70
C ALA A 89 -7.06 6.02 14.24
N MET A 90 -7.57 5.61 13.08
CA MET A 90 -8.86 6.07 12.55
C MET A 90 -10.04 5.61 13.41
N ASP A 91 -10.01 4.37 13.94
CA ASP A 91 -11.01 3.83 14.85
C ASP A 91 -11.05 4.62 16.17
N LYS A 92 -9.89 4.85 16.80
CA LYS A 92 -9.77 5.65 18.04
C LYS A 92 -10.16 7.13 17.86
N CYS A 93 -9.99 7.68 16.66
CA CYS A 93 -10.42 9.03 16.32
C CYS A 93 -11.89 9.12 15.89
N GLY A 94 -12.57 7.98 15.70
CA GLY A 94 -13.98 7.93 15.30
C GLY A 94 -14.21 8.36 13.84
N TYR A 95 -13.23 8.10 12.96
CA TYR A 95 -13.38 8.27 11.52
C TYR A 95 -14.00 7.05 10.84
N ILE A 96 -13.74 5.86 11.40
CA ILE A 96 -14.32 4.60 10.94
C ILE A 96 -15.12 3.94 12.07
N THR A 97 -15.95 2.97 11.71
CA THR A 97 -16.69 2.14 12.65
C THR A 97 -15.91 0.87 12.97
N LYS A 98 -16.22 0.23 14.10
CA LYS A 98 -15.63 -1.08 14.46
C LYS A 98 -15.82 -2.13 13.36
N ARG A 99 -16.95 -2.08 12.65
CA ARG A 99 -17.22 -2.96 11.51
C ARG A 99 -16.19 -2.82 10.39
N HIS A 100 -15.80 -1.58 10.05
CA HIS A 100 -14.78 -1.33 9.03
C HIS A 100 -13.43 -1.92 9.43
N LYS A 101 -13.09 -1.84 10.72
CA LYS A 101 -11.88 -2.45 11.28
C LYS A 101 -11.92 -3.98 11.22
N ASP A 102 -13.06 -4.60 11.53
CA ASP A 102 -13.22 -6.06 11.42
C ASP A 102 -13.01 -6.55 9.97
N ILE A 103 -13.55 -5.82 8.98
CA ILE A 103 -13.36 -6.11 7.55
C ILE A 103 -11.88 -6.00 7.17
N TYR A 104 -11.20 -4.94 7.61
CA TYR A 104 -9.77 -4.77 7.35
C TYR A 104 -8.93 -5.94 7.91
N TYR A 105 -9.23 -6.40 9.13
CA TYR A 105 -8.54 -7.55 9.72
C TYR A 105 -8.85 -8.86 9.02
N GLU A 106 -10.07 -9.02 8.50
CA GLU A 106 -10.42 -10.18 7.68
C GLU A 106 -9.62 -10.21 6.37
N ILE A 107 -9.53 -9.09 5.66
CA ILE A 107 -8.74 -8.97 4.42
C ILE A 107 -7.26 -9.26 4.70
N THR A 108 -6.68 -8.63 5.73
CA THR A 108 -5.26 -8.80 6.05
C THR A 108 -4.91 -10.21 6.52
N ARG A 109 -5.87 -10.92 7.15
CA ARG A 109 -5.69 -12.32 7.56
C ARG A 109 -5.46 -13.25 6.37
N PHE A 110 -6.03 -12.96 5.20
CA PHE A 110 -5.83 -13.77 4.00
C PHE A 110 -4.68 -13.25 3.12
N THR A 111 -4.48 -11.93 3.09
CA THR A 111 -3.52 -11.32 2.15
C THR A 111 -2.10 -11.24 2.69
N LEU A 112 -1.86 -11.01 3.99
CA LEU A 112 -0.52 -10.83 4.53
C LEU A 112 0.31 -12.11 4.71
N PRO A 113 -0.24 -13.29 5.10
CA PRO A 113 0.57 -14.47 5.39
C PRO A 113 1.50 -14.96 4.25
N PRO A 114 1.13 -14.84 2.96
CA PRO A 114 2.03 -15.19 1.86
C PRO A 114 3.24 -14.26 1.70
N LEU A 115 3.28 -13.09 2.34
CA LEU A 115 4.39 -12.14 2.21
C LEU A 115 5.49 -12.42 3.23
N PHE A 116 6.74 -12.28 2.78
CA PHE A 116 7.88 -12.26 3.69
C PHE A 116 7.97 -10.92 4.38
N LYS A 117 8.21 -10.93 5.69
CA LYS A 117 8.49 -9.72 6.46
C LYS A 117 9.81 -9.11 6.04
N PRO A 118 10.00 -7.78 6.17
CA PRO A 118 11.23 -7.14 5.77
C PRO A 118 12.44 -7.67 6.58
N HIS A 119 13.63 -7.65 5.99
CA HIS A 119 14.85 -7.94 6.72
C HIS A 119 15.12 -6.87 7.80
N LEU A 120 15.03 -5.61 7.39
CA LEU A 120 15.31 -4.46 8.22
C LEU A 120 14.15 -3.47 8.15
N VAL A 121 13.77 -2.94 9.32
CA VAL A 121 12.86 -1.82 9.46
C VAL A 121 13.61 -0.64 10.05
N ILE A 122 13.54 0.50 9.37
CA ILE A 122 14.11 1.76 9.84
C ILE A 122 12.96 2.65 10.27
N TYR A 123 12.90 2.95 11.57
CA TYR A 123 11.92 3.84 12.15
C TYR A 123 12.56 5.20 12.45
N LEU A 124 11.96 6.25 11.90
CA LEU A 124 12.36 7.64 12.13
C LEU A 124 11.42 8.25 13.16
N ASP A 125 11.89 8.42 14.38
CA ASP A 125 11.16 9.02 15.48
C ASP A 125 11.14 10.55 15.30
N ILE A 126 9.95 11.13 15.21
CA ILE A 126 9.75 12.58 15.07
C ILE A 126 8.57 12.96 15.96
N PRO A 127 8.73 13.89 16.91
CA PRO A 127 7.64 14.30 17.80
C PRO A 127 6.55 15.03 17.01
N VAL A 128 5.29 14.85 17.44
CA VAL A 128 4.09 15.42 16.79
C VAL A 128 4.18 16.94 16.60
N SER A 129 4.78 17.65 17.56
CA SER A 129 4.99 19.10 17.48
C SER A 129 5.79 19.47 16.22
N LYS A 130 6.92 18.78 16.00
CA LYS A 130 7.79 18.99 14.84
C LYS A 130 7.14 18.51 13.55
N VAL A 131 6.37 17.41 13.58
CA VAL A 131 5.59 16.95 12.42
C VAL A 131 4.63 18.06 11.96
N LYS A 132 3.90 18.70 12.88
CA LYS A 132 2.98 19.80 12.55
C LYS A 132 3.70 21.03 12.00
N GLU A 133 4.87 21.37 12.54
CA GLU A 133 5.70 22.44 11.99
C GLU A 133 6.14 22.12 10.57
N ASN A 134 6.59 20.88 10.31
CA ASN A 134 7.02 20.45 8.99
C ASN A 134 5.86 20.44 7.99
N VAL A 135 4.66 20.00 8.39
CA VAL A 135 3.43 20.08 7.57
C VAL A 135 3.12 21.54 7.21
N LYS A 136 3.20 22.46 8.18
CA LYS A 136 3.02 23.91 7.92
C LYS A 136 4.07 24.47 6.98
N LYS A 137 5.34 24.08 7.14
CA LYS A 137 6.44 24.51 6.26
C LYS A 137 6.27 24.02 4.82
N ARG A 138 5.76 22.79 4.61
CA ARG A 138 5.45 22.27 3.26
C ARG A 138 4.35 23.08 2.55
N ASN A 139 3.48 23.73 3.33
CA ASN A 139 2.42 24.63 2.84
C ASN A 139 1.49 23.99 1.78
N ASN A 140 1.22 22.70 1.91
CA ASN A 140 0.25 22.01 1.06
C ASN A 140 -1.18 22.42 1.47
N PRO A 141 -2.01 22.99 0.57
CA PRO A 141 -3.32 23.56 0.94
C PRO A 141 -4.28 22.57 1.61
N TRP A 142 -4.22 21.29 1.23
CA TRP A 142 -5.06 20.22 1.78
C TRP A 142 -4.53 19.65 3.10
N GLU A 143 -3.22 19.75 3.39
CA GLU A 143 -2.66 19.27 4.66
C GLU A 143 -2.79 20.31 5.77
N VAL A 144 -2.52 21.59 5.47
CA VAL A 144 -2.49 22.66 6.49
C VAL A 144 -3.87 22.90 7.11
N ASN A 145 -4.94 22.79 6.31
CA ASN A 145 -6.32 23.02 6.75
C ASN A 145 -7.06 21.72 7.09
N SER A 146 -6.35 20.59 7.15
CA SER A 146 -6.99 19.28 7.32
C SER A 146 -7.54 19.08 8.74
N PRO A 147 -8.78 18.59 8.91
CA PRO A 147 -9.26 18.11 10.20
C PRO A 147 -8.56 16.83 10.71
N ILE A 148 -7.79 16.14 9.84
CA ILE A 148 -7.08 14.89 10.18
C ILE A 148 -5.81 15.15 10.96
N PHE A 149 -5.03 16.15 10.58
CA PHE A 149 -3.75 16.49 11.23
C PHE A 149 -3.96 17.24 12.56
N ASN A 150 -4.93 16.77 13.35
CA ASN A 150 -5.11 17.17 14.73
C ASN A 150 -4.09 16.44 15.62
N ASP A 151 -3.87 17.00 16.82
CA ASP A 151 -2.90 16.44 17.77
C ASP A 151 -3.28 15.02 18.19
N LYS A 152 -4.58 14.75 18.36
CA LYS A 152 -5.08 13.43 18.78
C LYS A 152 -4.67 12.33 17.80
N TYR A 153 -4.95 12.49 16.51
CA TYR A 153 -4.68 11.48 15.49
C TYR A 153 -3.18 11.25 15.30
N LEU A 154 -2.38 12.32 15.32
CA LEU A 154 -0.93 12.20 15.21
C LEU A 154 -0.30 11.52 16.42
N HIS A 155 -0.76 11.82 17.63
CA HIS A 155 -0.32 11.12 18.85
C HIS A 155 -0.75 9.66 18.84
N GLU A 156 -1.98 9.35 18.43
CA GLU A 156 -2.45 7.96 18.36
C GLU A 156 -1.62 7.14 17.35
N ILE A 157 -1.23 7.72 16.21
CA ILE A 157 -0.32 7.06 15.27
C ILE A 157 1.04 6.79 15.92
N GLU A 158 1.63 7.81 16.56
CA GLU A 158 2.92 7.67 17.25
C GLU A 158 2.86 6.56 18.31
N ASP A 159 1.83 6.59 19.17
CA ASP A 159 1.62 5.60 20.22
C ASP A 159 1.45 4.19 19.67
N LEU A 160 0.69 4.03 18.57
CA LEU A 160 0.48 2.73 17.94
C LEU A 160 1.75 2.20 17.26
N TYR A 161 2.57 3.07 16.68
CA TYR A 161 3.89 2.66 16.18
C TYR A 161 4.74 2.14 17.33
N LYS A 162 4.93 2.94 18.39
CA LYS A 162 5.84 2.63 19.51
C LYS A 162 5.38 1.43 20.34
N ASN A 163 4.08 1.33 20.63
CA ASN A 163 3.56 0.32 21.55
C ASN A 163 3.13 -0.99 20.87
N ASN A 164 2.71 -0.95 19.60
CA ASN A 164 2.16 -2.13 18.94
C ASN A 164 3.06 -2.64 17.83
N TYR A 165 3.40 -1.80 16.86
CA TYR A 165 4.10 -2.26 15.66
C TYR A 165 5.58 -2.56 15.89
N LEU A 166 6.32 -1.64 16.51
CA LEU A 166 7.77 -1.80 16.72
C LEU A 166 8.11 -3.06 17.54
N PRO A 167 7.41 -3.38 18.65
CA PRO A 167 7.64 -4.63 19.37
C PRO A 167 7.34 -5.86 18.53
N GLN A 168 6.20 -5.87 17.81
CA GLN A 168 5.79 -7.01 16.99
C GLN A 168 6.74 -7.29 15.81
N ILE A 169 7.27 -6.25 15.18
CA ILE A 169 8.16 -6.42 14.03
C ILE A 169 9.58 -6.79 14.48
N SER A 170 10.01 -6.31 15.65
CA SER A 170 11.33 -6.63 16.24
C SER A 170 11.52 -8.11 16.55
N ASP A 171 10.44 -8.88 16.72
CA ASP A 171 10.50 -10.33 16.91
C ASP A 171 10.92 -11.08 15.64
N SER A 172 10.64 -10.50 14.47
CA SER A 172 10.84 -11.14 13.16
C SER A 172 11.89 -10.46 12.27
N SER A 173 12.12 -9.18 12.45
CA SER A 173 12.96 -8.33 11.60
C SER A 173 13.96 -7.56 12.45
N GLU A 174 15.04 -7.10 11.83
CA GLU A 174 15.92 -6.12 12.47
C GLU A 174 15.24 -4.76 12.52
N LEU A 175 15.49 -4.03 13.61
CA LEU A 175 14.89 -2.73 13.86
C LEU A 175 15.98 -1.71 14.21
N LEU A 176 16.06 -0.65 13.41
CA LEU A 176 16.86 0.54 13.70
C LEU A 176 15.92 1.71 13.99
N VAL A 177 16.15 2.40 15.10
CA VAL A 177 15.35 3.56 15.54
C VAL A 177 16.27 4.77 15.59
N TYR A 178 15.90 5.83 14.88
CA TYR A 178 16.64 7.08 14.84
C TYR A 178 15.75 8.23 15.27
N ASP A 179 16.26 9.12 16.12
CA ASP A 179 15.66 10.44 16.31
C ASP A 179 15.95 11.28 15.05
N TRP A 180 14.88 11.69 14.36
CA TRP A 180 14.95 12.47 13.12
C TRP A 180 14.37 13.88 13.30
N SER A 181 14.28 14.37 14.54
CA SER A 181 13.67 15.66 14.89
C SER A 181 14.31 16.86 14.19
N ASP A 182 15.64 16.86 14.04
CA ASP A 182 16.41 17.96 13.43
C ASP A 182 17.02 17.60 12.07
N GLY A 183 16.64 16.44 11.53
CA GLY A 183 17.30 15.83 10.38
C GLY A 183 18.51 15.01 10.83
N GLY A 184 18.56 13.76 10.38
CA GLY A 184 19.70 12.87 10.65
C GLY A 184 20.64 12.80 9.45
N ASP A 185 21.85 12.31 9.72
CA ASP A 185 22.85 12.03 8.69
C ASP A 185 22.57 10.66 8.06
N PRO A 186 22.28 10.59 6.75
CA PRO A 186 22.07 9.31 6.08
C PRO A 186 23.32 8.41 6.08
N GLU A 187 24.53 8.97 6.22
CA GLU A 187 25.77 8.18 6.25
C GLU A 187 25.84 7.29 7.50
N VAL A 188 25.40 7.81 8.65
CA VAL A 188 25.32 7.05 9.90
C VAL A 188 24.35 5.87 9.75
N VAL A 189 23.20 6.10 9.11
CA VAL A 189 22.22 5.04 8.86
C VAL A 189 22.82 3.93 7.98
N VAL A 190 23.59 4.30 6.96
CA VAL A 190 24.26 3.33 6.08
C VAL A 190 25.33 2.55 6.84
N GLU A 191 26.16 3.21 7.65
CA GLU A 191 27.19 2.55 8.45
C GLU A 191 26.59 1.53 9.43
N ASP A 192 25.49 1.89 10.09
CA ASP A 192 24.79 0.97 10.99
C ASP A 192 24.15 -0.21 10.25
N ILE A 193 23.68 -0.02 9.01
CA ILE A 193 23.21 -1.12 8.16
C ILE A 193 24.36 -2.06 7.80
N GLU A 194 25.53 -1.53 7.46
CA GLU A 194 26.71 -2.34 7.10
C GLU A 194 27.27 -3.14 8.28
N ARG A 195 27.06 -2.67 9.51
CA ARG A 195 27.46 -3.37 10.74
C ARG A 195 26.54 -4.54 11.10
N ILE A 196 25.32 -4.58 10.57
CA ILE A 196 24.38 -5.67 10.88
C ILE A 196 24.81 -6.93 10.13
N ASP A 197 25.14 -7.96 10.90
CA ASP A 197 25.32 -9.32 10.38
C ASP A 197 23.95 -10.01 10.30
N PHE A 198 23.44 -10.27 9.10
CA PHE A 198 22.17 -11.00 8.93
C PHE A 198 22.33 -12.52 9.02
N ASP A 199 23.55 -13.05 9.01
CA ASP A 199 23.82 -14.49 8.91
C ASP A 199 23.94 -15.17 10.27
N HIS A 200 24.03 -14.41 11.37
CA HIS A 200 24.17 -14.97 12.73
C HIS A 200 22.93 -15.70 13.26
N TYR A 201 21.80 -15.62 12.55
CA TYR A 201 20.51 -16.14 13.01
C TYR A 201 20.34 -17.65 12.74
N ASP A 202 20.37 -18.44 13.81
CA ASP A 202 20.15 -19.90 13.74
C ASP A 202 18.66 -20.29 13.62
N HIS A 203 18.39 -21.57 13.37
CA HIS A 203 17.05 -22.17 13.21
C HIS A 203 16.10 -21.90 14.40
N PHE A 204 16.64 -21.69 15.60
CA PHE A 204 15.86 -21.40 16.81
C PHE A 204 15.48 -19.92 16.95
N SER A 205 16.05 -19.03 16.14
CA SER A 205 15.72 -17.60 16.16
C SER A 205 14.36 -17.36 15.52
N ASN A 206 13.52 -16.53 16.15
CA ASN A 206 12.28 -16.06 15.52
C ASN A 206 12.54 -15.07 14.37
N LYS A 207 13.67 -14.35 14.42
CA LYS A 207 14.06 -13.40 13.39
C LYS A 207 14.42 -14.11 12.09
N MET A 208 14.06 -13.51 10.96
CA MET A 208 14.36 -13.99 9.60
C MET A 208 13.85 -15.39 9.27
N ARG A 209 12.87 -15.91 10.01
CA ARG A 209 12.37 -17.28 9.81
C ARG A 209 11.90 -17.54 8.37
N GLU A 210 11.20 -16.57 7.79
CA GLU A 210 10.67 -16.65 6.43
C GLU A 210 11.78 -16.62 5.37
N TRP A 211 12.92 -16.01 5.68
CA TRP A 211 14.07 -15.91 4.79
C TRP A 211 14.99 -17.12 4.81
N ARG A 212 14.75 -18.09 5.71
CA ARG A 212 15.55 -19.32 5.82
C ARG A 212 14.88 -20.49 5.12
N GLN A 213 14.82 -20.45 3.79
CA GLN A 213 14.34 -21.58 2.99
C GLN A 213 15.46 -22.61 2.80
N LEU A 214 15.12 -23.89 2.87
CA LEU A 214 16.10 -24.98 2.88
C LEU A 214 16.51 -25.41 1.48
N THR A 215 15.62 -25.24 0.50
CA THR A 215 15.81 -25.78 -0.84
C THR A 215 15.73 -24.72 -1.93
N THR A 216 16.52 -24.89 -2.98
CA THR A 216 16.44 -24.05 -4.20
C THR A 216 15.05 -24.11 -4.84
N LYS A 217 14.33 -25.22 -4.68
CA LYS A 217 12.96 -25.37 -5.18
C LYS A 217 11.99 -24.42 -4.47
N GLU A 218 12.10 -24.26 -3.16
CA GLU A 218 11.30 -23.30 -2.40
C GLU A 218 11.56 -21.87 -2.88
N TRP A 219 12.83 -21.49 -3.03
CA TRP A 219 13.20 -20.19 -3.59
C TRP A 219 12.65 -19.95 -4.99
N ASN A 220 12.68 -20.97 -5.86
CA ASN A 220 12.12 -20.86 -7.19
C ASN A 220 10.58 -20.71 -7.16
N ASN A 221 9.90 -21.46 -6.30
CA ASN A 221 8.45 -21.34 -6.12
C ASN A 221 8.06 -19.95 -5.61
N LEU A 222 8.81 -19.40 -4.64
CA LEU A 222 8.59 -18.05 -4.13
C LEU A 222 8.83 -16.99 -5.19
N ARG A 223 9.87 -17.16 -6.01
CA ARG A 223 10.14 -16.28 -7.14
C ARG A 223 8.99 -16.31 -8.14
N MET A 224 8.47 -17.49 -8.49
CA MET A 224 7.30 -17.63 -9.37
C MET A 224 6.07 -16.96 -8.76
N LEU A 225 5.82 -17.19 -7.46
CA LEU A 225 4.69 -16.60 -6.74
C LEU A 225 4.68 -15.06 -6.81
N TYR A 226 5.82 -14.41 -6.54
CA TYR A 226 5.89 -12.95 -6.55
C TYR A 226 6.07 -12.34 -7.94
N ALA A 227 6.81 -12.99 -8.84
CA ALA A 227 7.12 -12.43 -10.16
C ALA A 227 6.04 -12.72 -11.21
N ASP A 228 5.46 -13.92 -11.19
CA ASP A 228 4.54 -14.39 -12.24
C ASP A 228 3.09 -14.45 -11.73
N GLU A 229 2.86 -14.83 -10.48
CA GLU A 229 1.51 -15.01 -9.90
C GLU A 229 1.03 -13.79 -9.08
N LYS A 230 1.59 -12.60 -9.34
CA LYS A 230 1.18 -11.35 -8.66
C LYS A 230 -0.32 -11.10 -8.78
N SER A 231 -0.93 -11.37 -9.94
CA SER A 231 -2.38 -11.22 -10.13
C SER A 231 -3.19 -12.08 -9.16
N ASP A 232 -2.70 -13.28 -8.86
CA ASP A 232 -3.39 -14.25 -8.04
C ASP A 232 -3.27 -13.85 -6.56
N LEU A 233 -2.09 -13.34 -6.16
CA LEU A 233 -1.92 -12.68 -4.86
C LEU A 233 -2.85 -11.47 -4.69
N MET A 234 -2.99 -10.64 -5.74
CA MET A 234 -3.90 -9.49 -5.70
C MET A 234 -5.37 -9.92 -5.65
N THR A 235 -5.73 -11.06 -6.24
CA THR A 235 -7.09 -11.61 -6.20
C THR A 235 -7.53 -11.96 -4.77
N ALA A 236 -6.58 -12.24 -3.86
CA ALA A 236 -6.90 -12.49 -2.45
C ALA A 236 -7.64 -11.31 -1.78
N PHE A 237 -7.46 -10.07 -2.25
CA PHE A 237 -8.21 -8.92 -1.76
C PHE A 237 -9.70 -8.95 -2.14
N ASN A 238 -10.05 -9.66 -3.21
CA ASN A 238 -11.43 -9.77 -3.69
C ASN A 238 -12.17 -10.96 -3.07
N THR A 239 -11.46 -11.85 -2.37
CA THR A 239 -12.09 -13.05 -1.78
C THR A 239 -13.03 -12.74 -0.61
N VAL A 240 -12.97 -11.52 -0.07
CA VAL A 240 -13.83 -11.03 1.00
C VAL A 240 -14.92 -10.12 0.41
N GLU A 241 -15.80 -10.68 -0.44
CA GLU A 241 -16.98 -9.97 -0.91
C GLU A 241 -18.01 -9.83 0.22
N ARG A 242 -17.94 -8.71 0.92
CA ARG A 242 -18.86 -8.32 1.99
C ARG A 242 -19.99 -7.49 1.39
N TYR A 243 -21.07 -8.15 0.94
CA TYR A 243 -22.28 -7.47 0.44
C TYR A 243 -22.97 -6.59 1.48
N ASP A 244 -22.57 -6.73 2.73
CA ASP A 244 -23.10 -6.00 3.87
C ASP A 244 -22.47 -4.58 3.99
N CYS A 245 -21.39 -4.29 3.25
CA CYS A 245 -20.64 -3.02 3.28
C CYS A 245 -20.80 -2.25 1.94
N PRO A 246 -21.82 -1.40 1.78
CA PRO A 246 -22.01 -0.62 0.56
C PRO A 246 -20.87 0.37 0.27
N GLU A 247 -20.02 0.68 1.26
CA GLU A 247 -18.84 1.55 1.13
C GLU A 247 -17.77 0.99 0.19
N LEU A 248 -17.73 -0.34 0.03
CA LEU A 248 -16.71 -1.08 -0.72
C LEU A 248 -17.21 -1.64 -2.05
N ALA A 249 -18.52 -1.66 -2.24
CA ALA A 249 -19.16 -2.27 -3.41
C ALA A 249 -19.79 -1.20 -4.30
N TYR A 250 -19.55 -1.32 -5.61
CA TYR A 250 -20.28 -0.56 -6.61
C TYR A 250 -21.56 -1.32 -7.00
N THR A 251 -22.61 -0.58 -7.33
CA THR A 251 -23.82 -1.20 -7.90
C THR A 251 -23.59 -1.60 -9.37
N GLY A 252 -24.46 -2.44 -9.92
CA GLY A 252 -24.36 -2.83 -11.33
C GLY A 252 -24.46 -1.64 -12.29
N ASP A 253 -25.30 -0.66 -11.96
CA ASP A 253 -25.48 0.57 -12.75
C ASP A 253 -24.22 1.45 -12.67
N ASP A 254 -23.61 1.56 -11.47
CA ASP A 254 -22.33 2.26 -11.28
C ASP A 254 -21.21 1.63 -12.13
N MET A 255 -21.12 0.30 -12.13
CA MET A 255 -20.12 -0.43 -12.92
C MET A 255 -20.31 -0.23 -14.43
N MET A 256 -21.56 -0.24 -14.90
CA MET A 256 -21.87 0.02 -16.31
C MET A 256 -21.45 1.44 -16.72
N GLU A 257 -21.67 2.44 -15.87
CA GLU A 257 -21.24 3.82 -16.16
C GLU A 257 -19.69 3.95 -16.17
N ILE A 258 -19.00 3.31 -15.22
CA ILE A 258 -17.53 3.24 -15.19
C ILE A 258 -17.02 2.63 -16.49
N GLU A 259 -17.55 1.48 -16.90
CA GLU A 259 -17.14 0.77 -18.11
C GLU A 259 -17.42 1.61 -19.36
N GLU A 260 -18.60 2.23 -19.47
CA GLU A 260 -18.97 3.05 -20.62
C GLU A 260 -18.05 4.27 -20.80
N LYS A 261 -17.66 4.92 -19.70
CA LYS A 261 -16.77 6.10 -19.74
C LYS A 261 -15.31 5.73 -19.93
N LEU A 262 -14.82 4.72 -19.20
CA LEU A 262 -13.42 4.31 -19.32
C LEU A 262 -13.13 3.66 -20.67
N SER A 263 -14.06 2.87 -21.23
CA SER A 263 -13.88 2.27 -22.56
C SER A 263 -13.78 3.29 -23.70
N LYS A 264 -14.35 4.49 -23.53
CA LYS A 264 -14.18 5.60 -24.50
C LYS A 264 -12.77 6.16 -24.52
N THR A 265 -12.00 5.95 -23.45
CA THR A 265 -10.62 6.44 -23.36
C THR A 265 -9.64 5.39 -23.93
N PRO A 266 -8.79 5.75 -24.90
CA PRO A 266 -7.85 4.80 -25.52
C PRO A 266 -6.87 4.13 -24.55
N GLU A 267 -6.56 4.79 -23.43
CA GLU A 267 -5.66 4.28 -22.38
C GLU A 267 -6.26 3.13 -21.57
N PHE A 268 -7.58 3.16 -21.31
CA PHE A 268 -8.26 2.14 -20.51
C PHE A 268 -8.88 1.04 -21.36
N TYR A 269 -9.21 1.33 -22.63
CA TYR A 269 -9.83 0.34 -23.52
C TYR A 269 -8.91 -0.86 -23.82
N TYR A 270 -7.62 -0.62 -24.03
CA TYR A 270 -6.66 -1.68 -24.32
C TYR A 270 -5.90 -2.10 -23.06
N THR A 271 -5.44 -3.35 -23.00
CA THR A 271 -4.44 -3.77 -22.01
C THR A 271 -3.16 -2.95 -22.20
N LYS A 272 -2.42 -2.73 -21.11
CA LYS A 272 -1.18 -1.96 -21.15
C LYS A 272 -0.20 -2.60 -22.15
N GLY A 273 0.40 -1.77 -23.02
CA GLY A 273 1.28 -2.26 -24.08
C GLY A 273 0.58 -2.86 -25.29
N PHE A 274 -0.75 -2.87 -25.34
CA PHE A 274 -1.57 -3.35 -26.45
C PHE A 274 -2.36 -2.23 -27.15
N ASN A 275 -1.99 -0.96 -26.94
CA ASN A 275 -2.67 0.14 -27.60
C ASN A 275 -2.15 0.26 -29.05
N PRO A 276 -2.96 -0.01 -30.09
CA PRO A 276 -2.49 -0.01 -31.48
C PRO A 276 -2.02 1.36 -31.97
N VAL A 277 -2.40 2.44 -31.29
CA VAL A 277 -1.98 3.82 -31.63
C VAL A 277 -0.58 4.12 -31.09
N LYS A 278 -0.22 3.57 -29.92
CA LYS A 278 1.05 3.85 -29.23
C LYS A 278 2.06 2.70 -29.35
N ASP A 279 1.60 1.47 -29.51
CA ASP A 279 2.38 0.24 -29.41
C ASP A 279 2.35 -0.59 -30.70
N ASN A 280 3.46 -1.29 -30.97
CA ASN A 280 3.51 -2.32 -32.01
C ASN A 280 2.86 -3.62 -31.50
N VAL A 281 1.65 -3.90 -31.96
CA VAL A 281 0.80 -4.99 -31.43
C VAL A 281 0.78 -6.28 -32.25
N TRP A 282 1.23 -6.25 -33.52
CA TRP A 282 1.01 -7.35 -34.47
C TRP A 282 1.49 -8.73 -34.02
N TRP A 283 2.53 -8.81 -33.20
CA TRP A 283 3.11 -10.07 -32.72
C TRP A 283 3.08 -10.22 -31.20
N LYS A 284 2.33 -9.35 -30.49
CA LYS A 284 2.18 -9.45 -29.03
C LYS A 284 1.07 -10.44 -28.72
N THR A 285 1.39 -11.48 -27.95
CA THR A 285 0.40 -12.38 -27.37
C THR A 285 0.14 -11.97 -25.92
N ASN A 286 -1.12 -11.96 -25.49
CA ASN A 286 -1.49 -11.66 -24.11
C ASN A 286 -1.11 -12.85 -23.20
N THR A 287 0.17 -12.96 -22.90
CA THR A 287 0.75 -14.04 -22.08
C THR A 287 1.45 -13.50 -20.84
N ASP A 288 1.37 -12.20 -20.56
CA ASP A 288 2.03 -11.60 -19.40
C ASP A 288 1.03 -11.47 -18.22
N PRO A 289 1.10 -12.33 -17.20
CA PRO A 289 0.20 -12.27 -16.03
C PRO A 289 0.39 -11.00 -15.20
N LYS A 290 1.49 -10.25 -15.40
CA LYS A 290 1.84 -9.03 -14.67
C LYS A 290 0.89 -7.85 -14.90
N ASP A 291 0.15 -7.86 -16.00
CA ASP A 291 -0.72 -6.75 -16.44
C ASP A 291 -2.22 -7.05 -16.31
N ARG A 292 -2.61 -8.08 -15.53
CA ARG A 292 -4.00 -8.18 -15.04
C ARG A 292 -4.23 -7.01 -14.07
N ASN A 293 -4.74 -5.92 -14.64
CA ASN A 293 -4.91 -4.64 -13.97
C ASN A 293 -5.58 -4.76 -12.59
N ILE A 294 -5.14 -3.87 -11.71
CA ILE A 294 -5.63 -3.59 -10.34
C ILE A 294 -7.03 -2.92 -10.37
N HIS A 295 -7.72 -2.98 -11.51
CA HIS A 295 -9.11 -2.57 -11.69
C HIS A 295 -10.05 -3.75 -11.49
N MET A 296 -9.69 -4.68 -10.59
CA MET A 296 -10.69 -5.59 -10.05
C MET A 296 -11.38 -4.86 -8.89
N TRP A 297 -12.55 -4.33 -9.21
CA TRP A 297 -13.67 -4.06 -8.30
C TRP A 297 -14.83 -4.87 -8.85
#